data_AF-A0A852TEH4-F1
#
_entry.id   AF-A0A852TEH4-F1
#
_cell.length_a   1.000
_cell.length_b   1.000
_cell.length_c   1.000
_cell.angle_alpha   90.00
_cell.angle_beta   90.00
_cell.angle_gamma   90.00
#
_symmetry.space_group_name_H-M   'P 1'
#
loop_
_entity.id
_entity.type
_entity.pdbx_description
1 polymer ?
#
loop_
_entity_poly.entity_id
_entity_poly.type
_entity_poly.pdbx_seq_one_letter_code
_entity_poly.pdbx_strand_id
1 'polypeptide(L)'
;MKTTSFVNKRKLTPDLIRGFMLLFIALAHANQFIFANGEITITDQVTVCLRQVVIDGRAFPLFAILFGYGLHQVLNGQERKGNSWKDTKKVFRRRGAWMLVIGFFHATLFLADIIGVYGFIALLFAGLFLRLSNRNIIIIAVFFLILVGVFAPYMPRGFDVLNMEVTNSATIADPIEASMTRMFDWMFYTPVLSYQVIPGVLIGILVARFQVIDNPLSHKKLLI
;
A
#
# COMPACT_ATOMS: atom_id res chain seq x y z
N MET A 1 16.39 -1.62 48.20
CA MET A 1 15.52 -0.96 47.20
C MET A 1 16.16 -1.17 45.82
N LYS A 2 15.68 -2.14 45.02
CA LYS A 2 16.19 -2.43 43.67
C LYS A 2 15.14 -1.98 42.66
N THR A 3 15.47 -0.95 41.88
CA THR A 3 14.67 -0.49 40.75
C THR A 3 14.86 -1.45 39.57
N THR A 4 13.87 -2.29 39.32
CA THR A 4 13.81 -3.11 38.10
C THR A 4 13.43 -2.23 36.92
N SER A 5 14.40 -1.86 36.09
CA SER A 5 14.16 -1.26 34.79
C SER A 5 13.48 -2.27 33.88
N PHE A 6 12.22 -2.01 33.50
CA PHE A 6 11.55 -2.78 32.45
C PHE A 6 12.29 -2.53 31.13
N VAL A 7 13.12 -3.50 30.71
CA VAL A 7 13.68 -3.52 29.36
C VAL A 7 12.49 -3.64 28.41
N ASN A 8 12.17 -2.55 27.75
CA ASN A 8 11.16 -2.50 26.70
C ASN A 8 11.64 -3.39 25.55
N LYS A 9 11.24 -4.67 25.57
CA LYS A 9 11.55 -5.65 24.52
C LYS A 9 11.00 -5.09 23.20
N ARG A 10 11.87 -4.54 22.36
CA ARG A 10 11.52 -4.14 20.99
C ARG A 10 10.88 -5.37 20.34
N LYS A 11 9.62 -5.24 19.91
CA LYS A 11 8.97 -6.28 19.12
C LYS A 11 9.87 -6.51 17.89
N LEU A 12 10.36 -7.73 17.67
CA LEU A 12 11.17 -8.08 16.49
C LEU A 12 10.32 -8.11 15.21
N THR A 13 9.02 -8.39 15.35
CA THR A 13 8.09 -8.59 14.24
C THR A 13 7.96 -7.36 13.33
N PRO A 14 7.82 -6.12 13.84
CA PRO A 14 7.83 -4.91 13.02
C PRO A 14 9.10 -4.70 12.20
N ASP A 15 10.27 -5.03 12.73
CA ASP A 15 11.54 -4.78 12.06
C ASP A 15 11.83 -5.81 10.98
N LEU A 16 11.41 -7.06 11.19
CA LEU A 16 11.46 -8.12 10.16
C LEU A 16 10.47 -7.83 9.02
N ILE A 17 9.24 -7.39 9.35
CA ILE A 17 8.25 -7.00 8.34
C ILE A 17 8.77 -5.84 7.50
N ARG A 18 9.43 -4.84 8.11
CA ARG A 18 10.08 -3.74 7.39
C ARG A 18 11.20 -4.22 6.47
N GLY A 19 12.09 -5.11 6.96
CA GLY A 19 13.18 -5.66 6.15
C GLY A 19 12.68 -6.43 4.93
N PHE A 20 11.68 -7.30 5.11
CA PHE A 20 11.04 -8.01 4.00
C PHE A 20 10.30 -7.06 3.05
N MET A 21 9.66 -6.02 3.58
CA MET A 21 9.02 -4.99 2.76
C MET A 21 10.03 -4.27 1.87
N LEU A 22 11.18 -3.86 2.43
CA LEU A 22 12.25 -3.21 1.68
C LEU A 22 12.84 -4.14 0.62
N LEU A 23 13.00 -5.44 0.94
CA LEU A 23 13.42 -6.46 -0.02
C LEU A 23 12.40 -6.63 -1.17
N PHE A 24 11.10 -6.68 -0.87
CA PHE A 24 10.06 -6.75 -1.90
C PHE A 24 9.96 -5.48 -2.75
N ILE A 25 10.13 -4.30 -2.15
CA ILE A 25 10.20 -3.03 -2.88
C ILE A 25 11.44 -3.01 -3.79
N ALA A 26 12.59 -3.47 -3.29
CA ALA A 26 13.82 -3.56 -4.08
C ALA A 26 13.67 -4.54 -5.25
N LEU A 27 13.11 -5.73 -5.01
CA LEU A 27 12.84 -6.73 -6.06
C LEU A 27 11.84 -6.19 -7.09
N ALA A 28 10.78 -5.49 -6.67
CA ALA A 28 9.78 -4.90 -7.56
C ALA A 28 10.41 -3.87 -8.51
N HIS A 29 11.29 -2.99 -8.00
CA HIS A 29 11.92 -1.94 -8.81
C HIS A 29 13.19 -2.37 -9.54
N ALA A 30 13.85 -3.48 -9.14
CA ALA A 30 15.09 -3.95 -9.78
C ALA A 30 14.95 -4.21 -11.29
N ASN A 31 13.73 -4.55 -11.77
CA ASN A 31 13.49 -4.82 -13.19
C ASN A 31 13.38 -3.57 -14.05
N GLN A 32 13.01 -2.42 -13.46
CA GLN A 32 12.87 -1.17 -14.20
C GLN A 32 14.22 -0.67 -14.75
N PHE A 33 15.32 -1.28 -14.31
CA PHE A 33 16.68 -0.99 -14.75
C PHE A 33 17.27 -2.06 -15.68
N ILE A 34 16.54 -3.14 -15.97
CA ILE A 34 16.96 -4.15 -16.95
C ILE A 34 16.39 -3.75 -18.32
N PHE A 35 17.20 -3.05 -19.11
CA PHE A 35 16.89 -2.78 -20.51
C PHE A 35 17.07 -4.08 -21.31
N ALA A 36 15.96 -4.72 -21.67
CA ALA A 36 15.97 -5.93 -22.49
C ALA A 36 16.36 -5.59 -23.93
N ASN A 37 17.67 -5.67 -24.23
CA ASN A 37 18.18 -5.65 -25.60
C ASN A 37 18.46 -7.10 -26.04
N GLY A 38 17.41 -7.85 -26.41
CA GLY A 38 17.53 -9.25 -26.85
C GLY A 38 16.20 -9.91 -27.22
N GLU A 39 16.26 -11.03 -27.93
CA GLU A 39 15.09 -11.84 -28.30
C GLU A 39 14.44 -12.45 -27.05
N ILE A 40 13.12 -12.30 -26.93
CA ILE A 40 12.34 -12.79 -25.78
C ILE A 40 12.38 -14.32 -25.76
N THR A 41 13.04 -14.89 -24.76
CA THR A 41 13.20 -16.35 -24.63
C THR A 41 12.06 -16.95 -23.79
N ILE A 42 11.75 -18.24 -23.97
CA ILE A 42 10.77 -18.97 -23.14
C ILE A 42 11.14 -18.88 -21.65
N THR A 43 12.44 -18.87 -21.33
CA THR A 43 12.94 -18.66 -19.96
C THR A 43 12.56 -17.29 -19.40
N ASP A 44 12.54 -16.24 -20.21
CA ASP A 44 12.10 -14.90 -19.79
C ASP A 44 10.61 -14.89 -19.50
N GLN A 45 9.79 -15.51 -20.36
CA GLN A 45 8.34 -15.61 -20.16
C GLN A 45 7.97 -16.40 -18.90
N VAL A 46 8.66 -17.51 -18.63
CA VAL A 46 8.45 -18.29 -17.39
C VAL A 46 8.88 -17.48 -16.17
N THR A 47 10.00 -16.74 -16.26
CA THR A 47 10.49 -15.89 -15.16
C THR A 47 9.52 -14.74 -14.87
N VAL A 48 9.02 -14.08 -15.91
CA VAL A 48 8.00 -13.02 -15.82
C VAL A 48 6.70 -13.59 -15.24
N CYS A 49 6.23 -14.74 -15.71
CA CYS A 49 5.02 -15.39 -15.20
C CYS A 49 5.14 -15.75 -13.70
N LEU A 50 6.24 -16.39 -13.31
CA LEU A 50 6.49 -16.75 -11.92
C LEU A 50 6.57 -15.52 -11.03
N ARG A 51 7.24 -14.46 -11.49
CA ARG A 51 7.34 -13.17 -10.81
C ARG A 51 5.98 -12.48 -10.68
N GLN A 52 5.16 -12.49 -11.72
CA GLN A 52 3.81 -11.93 -11.71
C GLN A 52 2.92 -12.62 -10.67
N VAL A 53 3.05 -13.94 -10.52
CA VAL A 53 2.25 -14.75 -9.58
C VAL A 53 2.76 -14.65 -8.13
N VAL A 54 4.09 -14.59 -7.94
CA VAL A 54 4.72 -14.70 -6.61
C VAL A 54 5.02 -13.33 -6.00
N ILE A 55 5.52 -12.39 -6.80
CA ILE A 55 6.06 -11.11 -6.33
C ILE A 55 5.07 -9.98 -6.62
N ASP A 56 4.80 -9.73 -7.90
CA ASP A 56 4.08 -8.52 -8.30
C ASP A 56 2.57 -8.63 -8.02
N GLY A 57 1.98 -9.82 -8.17
CA GLY A 57 0.58 -10.09 -7.87
C GLY A 57 0.21 -10.11 -6.39
N ARG A 58 1.20 -10.18 -5.48
CA ARG A 58 0.98 -10.28 -4.02
C ARG A 58 1.48 -9.09 -3.22
N ALA A 59 2.52 -8.40 -3.69
CA ALA A 59 3.11 -7.26 -2.97
C ALA A 59 2.11 -6.11 -2.77
N PHE A 60 1.31 -5.77 -3.80
CA PHE A 60 0.32 -4.69 -3.73
C PHE A 60 -0.81 -4.97 -2.72
N PRO A 61 -1.50 -6.14 -2.77
CA PRO A 61 -2.48 -6.50 -1.75
C PRO A 61 -1.89 -6.53 -0.33
N LEU A 62 -0.69 -7.07 -0.14
CA LEU A 62 -0.06 -7.17 1.18
C LEU A 62 0.27 -5.79 1.76
N PHE A 63 0.82 -4.88 0.96
CA PHE A 63 1.12 -3.54 1.44
C PHE A 63 -0.17 -2.78 1.80
N ALA A 64 -1.24 -2.94 1.01
CA ALA A 64 -2.54 -2.36 1.33
C ALA A 64 -3.10 -2.89 2.68
N ILE A 65 -2.99 -4.20 2.92
CA ILE A 65 -3.38 -4.84 4.19
C ILE A 65 -2.52 -4.30 5.35
N LEU A 66 -1.20 -4.24 5.18
CA LEU A 66 -0.29 -3.71 6.21
C LEU A 66 -0.58 -2.23 6.52
N PHE A 67 -0.88 -1.44 5.49
CA PHE A 67 -1.25 -0.04 5.64
C PHE A 67 -2.54 0.11 6.45
N GLY A 68 -3.59 -0.63 6.09
CA GLY A 68 -4.86 -0.66 6.83
C GLY A 68 -4.68 -1.10 8.28
N TYR A 69 -3.87 -2.13 8.50
CA TYR A 69 -3.51 -2.58 9.85
C TYR A 69 -2.79 -1.47 10.64
N GLY A 70 -1.83 -0.78 10.00
CA GLY A 70 -1.12 0.36 10.58
C GLY A 70 -2.03 1.53 10.96
N LEU A 71 -3.05 1.84 10.14
CA LEU A 71 -4.06 2.86 10.47
C LEU A 71 -4.78 2.53 11.77
N HIS A 72 -5.22 1.27 11.94
CA HIS A 72 -5.88 0.82 13.16
C HIS A 72 -4.95 0.83 14.38
N GLN A 73 -3.66 0.49 14.21
CA GLN A 73 -2.70 0.59 15.31
C GLN A 73 -2.40 2.02 15.74
N VAL A 74 -2.38 2.95 14.78
CA VAL A 74 -2.27 4.38 15.08
C VAL A 74 -3.50 4.84 15.87
N LEU A 75 -4.71 4.42 15.48
CA LEU A 75 -5.94 4.71 16.22
C LEU A 75 -5.85 4.21 17.67
N ASN A 76 -5.55 2.93 17.88
CA ASN A 76 -5.34 2.35 19.22
C ASN A 76 -4.27 3.13 20.02
N GLY A 77 -3.23 3.61 19.34
CA GLY A 77 -2.20 4.46 19.93
C GLY A 77 -2.70 5.85 20.37
N GLN A 78 -3.63 6.46 19.64
CA GLN A 78 -4.25 7.73 20.03
C GLN A 78 -5.27 7.55 21.15
N GLU A 79 -6.07 6.50 21.11
CA GLU A 79 -7.06 6.18 22.16
C GLU A 79 -6.38 5.92 23.51
N ARG A 80 -5.27 5.17 23.51
CA ARG A 80 -4.45 4.97 24.73
C ARG A 80 -3.87 6.26 25.30
N LYS A 81 -3.67 7.28 24.47
CA LYS A 81 -3.22 8.61 24.90
C LYS A 81 -4.37 9.50 25.38
N GLY A 82 -5.62 9.04 25.30
CA GLY A 82 -6.80 9.82 25.64
C GLY A 82 -7.11 10.94 24.66
N ASN A 83 -6.55 10.89 23.44
CA ASN A 83 -6.74 11.96 22.46
C ASN A 83 -8.17 11.94 21.92
N SER A 84 -8.73 13.13 21.70
CA SER A 84 -10.06 13.26 21.10
C SER A 84 -10.08 12.69 19.68
N TRP A 85 -11.26 12.32 19.20
CA TRP A 85 -11.42 11.89 17.81
C TRP A 85 -11.02 12.98 16.81
N LYS A 86 -11.26 14.26 17.13
CA LYS A 86 -10.88 15.38 16.26
C LYS A 86 -9.36 15.43 16.07
N ASP A 87 -8.61 15.27 17.16
CA ASP A 87 -7.15 15.27 17.14
C ASP A 87 -6.60 14.04 16.43
N THR A 88 -7.21 12.88 16.68
CA THR A 88 -6.89 11.63 15.99
C THR A 88 -7.10 11.75 14.48
N LYS A 89 -8.23 12.32 14.03
CA LYS A 89 -8.49 12.58 12.61
C LYS A 89 -7.47 13.55 12.01
N LYS A 90 -7.02 14.56 12.76
CA LYS A 90 -5.97 15.50 12.32
C LYS A 90 -4.64 14.78 12.09
N VAL A 91 -4.29 13.80 12.91
CA VAL A 91 -3.08 12.97 12.70
C VAL A 91 -3.15 12.22 11.37
N PHE A 92 -4.28 11.56 11.06
CA PHE A 92 -4.44 10.84 9.80
C PHE A 92 -4.41 11.79 8.60
N ARG A 93 -5.13 12.92 8.65
CA ARG A 93 -5.12 13.91 7.58
C ARG A 93 -3.74 14.50 7.35
N ARG A 94 -3.01 14.83 8.41
CA ARG A 94 -1.64 15.37 8.31
C ARG A 94 -0.70 14.35 7.69
N ARG A 95 -0.75 13.09 8.12
CA ARG A 95 0.09 12.02 7.56
C ARG A 95 -0.27 11.74 6.10
N GLY A 96 -1.56 11.65 5.77
CA GLY A 96 -2.03 11.47 4.40
C GLY A 96 -1.64 12.64 3.48
N ALA A 97 -1.74 13.88 3.97
CA ALA A 97 -1.28 15.06 3.24
C ALA A 97 0.23 15.04 2.97
N TRP A 98 1.05 14.69 3.98
CA TRP A 98 2.49 14.55 3.76
C TRP A 98 2.82 13.42 2.78
N MET A 99 2.11 12.29 2.83
CA MET A 99 2.27 11.22 1.85
C MET A 99 1.90 11.66 0.44
N LEU A 100 0.87 12.49 0.27
CA LEU A 100 0.54 13.09 -1.04
C LEU A 100 1.62 14.05 -1.53
N VAL A 101 2.15 14.91 -0.66
CA VAL A 101 3.24 15.83 -1.02
C VAL A 101 4.48 15.04 -1.43
N ILE A 102 4.86 14.04 -0.64
CA ILE A 102 6.00 13.17 -0.95
C ILE A 102 5.75 12.39 -2.24
N GLY A 103 4.55 11.84 -2.41
CA GLY A 103 4.16 11.09 -3.61
C GLY A 103 4.19 11.95 -4.87
N PHE A 104 3.75 13.22 -4.78
CA PHE A 104 3.83 14.19 -5.86
C PHE A 104 5.29 14.44 -6.29
N PHE A 105 6.18 14.74 -5.35
CA PHE A 105 7.60 14.91 -5.67
C PHE A 105 8.23 13.61 -6.16
N HIS A 106 7.78 12.47 -5.64
CA HIS A 106 8.28 11.18 -6.08
C HIS A 106 7.87 10.89 -7.53
N ALA A 107 6.60 11.08 -7.89
CA ALA A 107 6.11 10.85 -9.25
C ALA A 107 6.75 11.82 -10.26
N THR A 108 6.88 13.09 -9.90
CA THR A 108 7.42 14.11 -10.81
C THR A 108 8.92 13.95 -11.06
N LEU A 109 9.70 13.73 -9.99
CA LEU A 109 11.16 13.67 -10.07
C LEU A 109 11.70 12.27 -10.39
N PHE A 110 10.94 11.22 -10.06
CA PHE A 110 11.29 9.82 -10.33
C PHE A 110 10.31 9.22 -11.35
N LEU A 111 10.13 7.89 -11.39
CA LEU A 111 9.42 7.22 -12.48
C LEU A 111 7.90 7.01 -12.23
N ALA A 112 7.52 6.43 -11.09
CA ALA A 112 6.12 6.21 -10.72
C ALA A 112 5.98 6.21 -9.18
N ASP A 113 4.76 6.45 -8.69
CA ASP A 113 4.49 6.56 -7.26
C ASP A 113 3.24 5.80 -6.80
N ILE A 114 3.38 5.09 -5.68
CA ILE A 114 2.25 4.48 -4.97
C ILE A 114 1.96 5.16 -3.62
N ILE A 115 2.89 5.97 -3.10
CA ILE A 115 2.78 6.64 -1.80
C ILE A 115 1.59 7.61 -1.83
N GLY A 116 1.39 8.31 -2.95
CA GLY A 116 0.28 9.21 -3.22
C GLY A 116 -1.08 8.52 -3.09
N VAL A 117 -1.23 7.29 -3.59
CA VAL A 117 -2.46 6.49 -3.46
C VAL A 117 -2.79 6.23 -1.99
N TYR A 118 -1.82 5.82 -1.18
CA TYR A 118 -2.02 5.61 0.25
C TYR A 118 -2.25 6.92 1.01
N GLY A 119 -1.58 7.99 0.59
CA GLY A 119 -1.79 9.34 1.11
C GLY A 119 -3.21 9.82 0.87
N PHE A 120 -3.72 9.63 -0.35
CA PHE A 120 -5.09 9.92 -0.76
C PHE A 120 -6.10 9.13 0.08
N ILE A 121 -5.87 7.81 0.23
CA ILE A 121 -6.74 6.95 1.03
C ILE A 121 -6.76 7.39 2.50
N ALA A 122 -5.60 7.68 3.09
CA ALA A 122 -5.52 8.16 4.47
C ALA A 122 -6.17 9.53 4.66
N LEU A 123 -5.99 10.44 3.70
CA LEU A 123 -6.52 11.80 3.77
C LEU A 123 -8.04 11.81 3.73
N LEU A 124 -8.65 11.04 2.82
CA LEU A 124 -10.08 11.07 2.55
C LEU A 124 -10.87 10.02 3.32
N PHE A 125 -10.36 8.78 3.40
CA PHE A 125 -11.16 7.64 3.82
C PHE A 125 -10.81 7.10 5.21
N ALA A 126 -9.59 7.27 5.71
CA ALA A 126 -9.21 6.68 7.01
C ALA A 126 -10.16 7.07 8.15
N GLY A 127 -10.58 8.34 8.21
CA GLY A 127 -11.53 8.79 9.24
C GLY A 127 -12.90 8.10 9.14
N LEU A 128 -13.35 7.75 7.94
CA LEU A 128 -14.59 7.00 7.73
C LEU A 128 -14.36 5.52 8.08
N PHE A 129 -13.38 4.88 7.45
CA PHE A 129 -13.12 3.45 7.55
C PHE A 129 -12.91 2.98 8.99
N LEU A 130 -12.16 3.77 9.78
CA LEU A 130 -11.86 3.43 11.16
C LEU A 130 -13.08 3.44 12.08
N ARG A 131 -14.16 4.14 11.72
CA ARG A 131 -15.41 4.22 12.48
C ARG A 131 -16.50 3.25 12.02
N LEU A 132 -16.28 2.53 10.93
CA LEU A 132 -17.25 1.56 10.44
C LEU A 132 -17.37 0.36 11.37
N SER A 133 -18.56 -0.24 11.47
CA SER A 133 -18.74 -1.55 12.09
C SER A 133 -18.05 -2.64 11.26
N ASN A 134 -17.70 -3.78 11.87
CA ASN A 134 -17.08 -4.90 11.15
C ASN A 134 -17.92 -5.34 9.94
N ARG A 135 -19.25 -5.39 10.11
CA ARG A 135 -20.19 -5.70 9.04
C ARG A 135 -20.07 -4.71 7.88
N ASN A 136 -20.02 -3.41 8.16
CA ASN A 136 -19.91 -2.39 7.12
C ASN A 136 -18.55 -2.43 6.42
N ILE A 137 -17.46 -2.73 7.14
CA ILE A 137 -16.15 -2.92 6.51
C ILE A 137 -16.19 -4.10 5.52
N ILE A 138 -16.78 -5.23 5.91
CA ILE A 138 -16.91 -6.40 5.03
C ILE A 138 -17.76 -6.06 3.80
N ILE A 139 -18.92 -5.41 3.98
CA ILE A 139 -19.80 -5.02 2.86
C ILE A 139 -19.07 -4.12 1.88
N ILE A 140 -18.37 -3.09 2.37
CA ILE A 140 -17.64 -2.16 1.50
C ILE A 140 -16.44 -2.85 0.85
N ALA A 141 -15.70 -3.70 1.57
CA ALA A 141 -14.59 -4.46 1.00
C ALA A 141 -15.07 -5.37 -0.14
N VAL A 142 -16.17 -6.10 0.05
CA VAL A 142 -16.78 -6.94 -0.99
C VAL A 142 -17.27 -6.09 -2.16
N PHE A 143 -17.92 -4.95 -1.89
CA PHE A 143 -18.34 -4.02 -2.94
C PHE A 143 -17.17 -3.56 -3.82
N PHE A 144 -16.07 -3.11 -3.21
CA PHE A 144 -14.89 -2.69 -3.97
C PHE A 144 -14.18 -3.87 -4.65
N LEU A 145 -14.18 -5.09 -4.07
CA LEU A 145 -13.66 -6.28 -4.74
C LEU A 145 -14.46 -6.63 -6.00
N ILE A 146 -15.79 -6.57 -5.93
CA ILE A 146 -16.67 -6.76 -7.09
C ILE A 146 -16.39 -5.68 -8.12
N LEU A 147 -16.27 -4.41 -7.69
CA LEU A 147 -15.95 -3.29 -8.57
C LEU A 147 -14.61 -3.54 -9.29
N VAL A 148 -13.56 -3.95 -8.57
CA VAL A 148 -12.28 -4.34 -9.17
C VAL A 148 -12.45 -5.47 -10.18
N GLY A 149 -13.21 -6.53 -9.84
CA GLY A 149 -13.46 -7.65 -10.74
C GLY A 149 -14.20 -7.27 -12.03
N VAL A 150 -15.20 -6.40 -11.92
CA VAL A 150 -16.01 -5.93 -13.06
C VAL A 150 -15.20 -5.02 -13.98
N PHE A 151 -14.36 -4.14 -13.43
CA PHE A 151 -13.53 -3.23 -14.22
C PHE A 151 -12.22 -3.85 -14.71
N ALA A 152 -11.80 -5.00 -14.17
CA ALA A 152 -10.54 -5.66 -14.53
C ALA A 152 -10.31 -5.90 -16.04
N PRO A 153 -11.34 -6.19 -16.88
CA PRO A 153 -11.14 -6.34 -18.33
C PRO A 153 -10.91 -5.01 -19.07
N TYR A 154 -11.34 -3.90 -18.48
CA TYR A 154 -11.40 -2.59 -19.14
C TYR A 154 -10.36 -1.60 -18.62
N MET A 155 -9.73 -1.92 -17.49
CA MET A 155 -8.79 -1.04 -16.80
C MET A 155 -7.50 -1.81 -16.50
N PRO A 156 -6.32 -1.20 -16.75
CA PRO A 156 -5.06 -1.80 -16.33
C PRO A 156 -5.02 -1.95 -14.80
N ARG A 157 -4.38 -3.02 -14.34
CA ARG A 157 -4.23 -3.29 -12.90
C ARG A 157 -3.20 -2.34 -12.31
N GLY A 158 -3.24 -2.12 -11.00
CA GLY A 158 -2.35 -1.16 -10.33
C GLY A 158 -0.86 -1.30 -10.66
N PHE A 159 -0.34 -2.54 -10.77
CA PHE A 159 1.04 -2.77 -11.20
C PHE A 159 1.28 -2.39 -12.66
N ASP A 160 0.34 -2.72 -13.55
CA ASP A 160 0.44 -2.41 -14.98
C ASP A 160 0.39 -0.89 -15.20
N VAL A 161 -0.49 -0.17 -14.48
CA VAL A 161 -0.55 1.29 -14.53
C VAL A 161 0.78 1.94 -14.15
N LEU A 162 1.40 1.49 -13.06
CA LEU A 162 2.70 2.03 -12.62
C LEU A 162 3.80 1.73 -13.64
N ASN A 163 3.80 0.55 -14.26
CA ASN A 163 4.77 0.24 -15.33
C ASN A 163 4.51 1.06 -16.61
N MET A 164 3.25 1.33 -16.95
CA MET A 164 2.90 2.20 -18.07
C MET A 164 3.37 3.64 -17.82
N GLU A 165 3.16 4.18 -16.62
CA GLU A 165 3.66 5.52 -16.22
C GLU A 165 5.19 5.63 -16.37
N VAL A 166 5.92 4.59 -15.91
CA VAL A 166 7.37 4.48 -16.10
C VAL A 166 7.74 4.44 -17.58
N THR A 167 7.10 3.56 -18.36
CA THR A 167 7.46 3.34 -19.76
C THR A 167 7.17 4.56 -20.64
N ASN A 168 6.03 5.22 -20.42
CA ASN A 168 5.61 6.40 -21.17
C ASN A 168 6.57 7.57 -21.00
N SER A 169 7.12 7.73 -19.80
CA SER A 169 7.98 8.87 -19.47
C SER A 169 9.47 8.55 -19.59
N ALA A 170 9.87 7.28 -19.66
CA ALA A 170 11.27 6.87 -19.77
C ALA A 170 11.89 7.15 -21.15
N THR A 171 11.09 7.31 -22.19
CA THR A 171 11.53 7.56 -23.57
C THR A 171 11.54 9.05 -23.95
N ILE A 172 11.02 9.93 -23.09
CA ILE A 172 10.96 11.37 -23.32
C ILE A 172 12.34 11.98 -23.04
N ALA A 173 12.92 12.61 -24.07
CA ALA A 173 14.27 13.17 -23.99
C ALA A 173 14.36 14.46 -23.15
N ASP A 174 13.32 15.31 -23.19
CA ASP A 174 13.27 16.51 -22.36
C ASP A 174 12.84 16.16 -20.92
N PRO A 175 13.69 16.38 -19.90
CA PRO A 175 13.36 16.09 -18.51
C PRO A 175 12.15 16.88 -17.99
N ILE A 176 11.92 18.09 -18.50
CA ILE A 176 10.80 18.93 -18.07
C ILE A 176 9.50 18.35 -18.60
N GLU A 177 9.44 18.06 -19.90
CA GLU A 177 8.30 17.37 -20.52
C GLU A 177 8.01 16.02 -19.83
N ALA A 178 9.04 15.21 -19.55
CA ALA A 178 8.89 13.94 -18.85
C ALA A 178 8.27 14.13 -17.46
N SER A 179 8.76 15.11 -16.69
CA SER A 179 8.24 15.43 -15.36
C SER A 179 6.80 15.93 -15.41
N MET A 180 6.43 16.73 -16.42
CA MET A 180 5.06 17.23 -16.58
C MET A 180 4.09 16.10 -16.92
N THR A 181 4.47 15.20 -17.84
CA THR A 181 3.66 14.02 -18.17
C THR A 181 3.40 13.15 -16.94
N ARG A 182 4.45 12.84 -16.16
CA ARG A 182 4.31 12.08 -14.90
C ARG A 182 3.41 12.80 -13.89
N MET A 183 3.51 14.12 -13.78
CA MET A 183 2.64 14.90 -12.90
C MET A 183 1.16 14.73 -13.26
N PHE A 184 0.83 14.80 -14.56
CA PHE A 184 -0.55 14.63 -15.03
C PHE A 184 -1.02 13.20 -14.82
N ASP A 185 -0.22 12.21 -15.21
CA ASP A 185 -0.53 10.79 -15.00
C ASP A 185 -0.79 10.49 -13.52
N TRP A 186 0.07 10.96 -12.62
CA TRP A 186 -0.10 10.81 -11.17
C TRP A 186 -1.41 11.43 -10.66
N MET A 187 -1.79 12.61 -11.15
CA MET A 187 -3.02 13.29 -10.74
C MET A 187 -4.28 12.49 -11.10
N PHE A 188 -4.29 11.80 -12.25
CA PHE A 188 -5.41 10.97 -12.69
C PHE A 188 -5.36 9.55 -12.11
N TYR A 189 -4.18 8.93 -12.10
CA TYR A 189 -4.04 7.56 -11.63
C TYR A 189 -4.12 7.44 -10.11
N THR A 190 -3.71 8.44 -9.32
CA THR A 190 -3.84 8.37 -7.85
C THR A 190 -5.28 8.07 -7.38
N PRO A 191 -6.31 8.83 -7.78
CA PRO A 191 -7.69 8.53 -7.39
C PRO A 191 -8.21 7.25 -8.06
N VAL A 192 -7.84 6.97 -9.31
CA VAL A 192 -8.29 5.76 -10.03
C VAL A 192 -7.71 4.50 -9.40
N LEU A 193 -6.43 4.46 -9.03
CA LEU A 193 -5.82 3.30 -8.38
C LEU A 193 -6.33 3.07 -6.96
N SER A 194 -6.86 4.10 -6.30
CA SER A 194 -7.34 4.00 -4.93
C SER A 194 -8.45 2.96 -4.77
N TYR A 195 -9.38 2.82 -5.73
CA TYR A 195 -10.45 1.81 -5.63
C TYR A 195 -9.91 0.37 -5.62
N GLN A 196 -8.78 0.12 -6.29
CA GLN A 196 -8.12 -1.19 -6.32
C GLN A 196 -7.43 -1.51 -5.00
N VAL A 197 -6.98 -0.48 -4.28
CA VAL A 197 -6.24 -0.61 -3.01
C VAL A 197 -7.17 -0.67 -1.80
N ILE A 198 -8.34 -0.01 -1.86
CA ILE A 198 -9.30 0.08 -0.75
C ILE A 198 -9.68 -1.29 -0.14
N PRO A 199 -9.98 -2.36 -0.91
CA PRO A 199 -10.26 -3.67 -0.33
C PRO A 199 -9.17 -4.17 0.62
N GLY A 200 -7.91 -4.08 0.21
CA GLY A 200 -6.76 -4.51 1.02
C GLY A 200 -6.67 -3.70 2.30
N VAL A 201 -6.85 -2.37 2.23
CA VAL A 201 -6.84 -1.48 3.41
C VAL A 201 -7.95 -1.86 4.40
N LEU A 202 -9.16 -2.12 3.90
CA LEU A 202 -10.30 -2.52 4.72
C LEU A 202 -10.09 -3.88 5.39
N ILE A 203 -9.55 -4.86 4.66
CA ILE A 203 -9.15 -6.16 5.19
C ILE A 203 -8.08 -5.99 6.27
N GLY A 204 -7.08 -5.13 6.03
CA GLY A 204 -6.05 -4.79 7.01
C GLY A 204 -6.60 -4.23 8.33
N ILE A 205 -7.59 -3.34 8.25
CA ILE A 205 -8.28 -2.81 9.43
C ILE A 205 -9.02 -3.94 10.18
N LEU A 206 -9.70 -4.85 9.48
CA LEU A 206 -10.36 -6.01 10.10
C LEU A 206 -9.35 -6.93 10.81
N VAL A 207 -8.26 -7.29 10.13
CA VAL A 207 -7.19 -8.13 10.68
C VAL A 207 -6.62 -7.49 11.97
N ALA A 208 -6.45 -6.17 11.98
CA ALA A 208 -6.00 -5.44 13.18
C ALA A 208 -7.00 -5.49 14.33
N ARG A 209 -8.31 -5.37 14.05
CA ARG A 209 -9.37 -5.44 15.06
C ARG A 209 -9.41 -6.78 15.78
N PHE A 210 -9.19 -7.86 15.04
CA PHE A 210 -9.18 -9.22 15.59
C PHE A 210 -7.82 -9.62 16.20
N GLN A 211 -6.82 -8.71 16.22
CA GLN A 211 -5.48 -8.97 16.75
C GLN A 211 -4.79 -10.23 16.20
N VAL A 212 -5.14 -10.67 14.98
CA VAL A 212 -4.68 -11.95 14.41
C VAL A 212 -3.15 -12.06 14.40
N ILE A 213 -2.45 -10.94 14.20
CA ILE A 213 -0.99 -10.86 14.15
C ILE A 213 -0.35 -10.68 15.54
N ASP A 214 -1.04 -10.00 16.48
CA ASP A 214 -0.50 -9.71 17.82
C ASP A 214 -0.77 -10.84 18.83
N ASN A 215 -1.77 -11.69 18.60
CA ASN A 215 -2.15 -12.83 19.45
C ASN A 215 -2.43 -14.10 18.62
N PRO A 216 -1.40 -14.75 18.06
CA PRO A 216 -1.55 -15.95 17.23
C PRO A 216 -2.07 -17.17 18.01
N LEU A 217 -1.83 -17.22 19.33
CA LEU A 217 -2.20 -18.36 20.18
C LEU A 217 -3.72 -18.50 20.40
N SER A 218 -4.49 -17.42 20.35
CA SER A 218 -5.96 -17.46 20.48
C SER A 218 -6.69 -17.79 19.18
N HIS A 219 -5.99 -17.80 18.03
CA HIS A 219 -6.59 -17.98 16.70
C HIS A 219 -6.08 -19.23 15.96
N LYS A 220 -5.62 -20.25 16.68
CA LYS A 220 -5.07 -21.49 16.10
C LYS A 220 -5.98 -22.19 15.07
N LYS A 221 -7.31 -22.05 15.16
CA LYS A 221 -8.26 -22.64 14.18
C LYS A 221 -8.41 -21.85 12.86
N LEU A 222 -7.89 -20.62 12.79
CA LEU A 222 -7.92 -19.75 11.60
C LEU A 222 -6.61 -19.77 10.80
N LEU A 223 -5.55 -20.36 11.37
CA LEU A 223 -4.18 -20.38 10.82
C LEU A 223 -3.73 -21.79 10.39
N ILE A 224 -4.65 -22.77 10.41
CA ILE A 224 -4.45 -24.15 9.93
C ILE A 224 -5.48 -24.43 8.85
#